data_AF-A0A2N1M1A7-F1
#
_entry.id   AF-A0A2N1M1A7-F1
#
_cell.length_a   1.000
_cell.length_b   1.000
_cell.length_c   1.000
_cell.angle_alpha   90.00
_cell.angle_beta   90.00
_cell.angle_gamma   90.00
#
_symmetry.space_group_name_H-M   'P 1'
#
loop_
_entity.id
_entity.type
_entity.pdbx_description
1 polymer ?
#
loop_
_entity_poly.entity_id
_entity_poly.type
_entity_poly.pdbx_seq_one_letter_code
_entity_poly.pdbx_strand_id
1 'polypeptide(L)'
;MSSSERSHTKAENFDFEISFKEFHVTSPKRAGHNKIYDSTRSKSFFFELADPQQCTNNIQLKIHTNDFHMKLSPIHYKSTSRISNTKFQISNMLRHFFSHQQVIPRRIQQKYFNLIRLKLLDRIILIKSRGDSQLRRNTLTKTFFNFSYKRYCFHFGIFLPCSHPLSHTLTGDVTNICTVPCPYIMSYHRRACIDHHTANMLHFSVIDLQ
;
A
#
# COMPACT_ATOMS: atom_id res chain seq x y z
N MET A 1 -11.80 10.93 -57.50
CA MET A 1 -10.75 10.09 -56.88
C MET A 1 -9.74 11.07 -56.28
N SER A 2 -9.64 11.27 -54.98
CA SER A 2 -9.08 10.31 -54.02
C SER A 2 -9.54 10.66 -52.60
N SER A 3 -10.24 9.73 -51.95
CA SER A 3 -10.56 9.75 -50.53
C SER A 3 -9.28 9.42 -49.74
N SER A 4 -8.82 10.34 -48.90
CA SER A 4 -7.74 10.08 -47.95
C SER A 4 -8.33 9.35 -46.73
N GLU A 5 -8.21 8.02 -46.72
CA GLU A 5 -8.53 7.20 -45.55
C GLU A 5 -7.50 7.46 -44.45
N ARG A 6 -7.93 8.11 -43.36
CA ARG A 6 -7.14 8.15 -42.12
C ARG A 6 -7.12 6.75 -41.54
N SER A 7 -5.94 6.15 -41.50
CA SER A 7 -5.70 4.91 -40.77
C SER A 7 -6.01 5.11 -39.28
N HIS A 8 -7.09 4.49 -38.81
CA HIS A 8 -7.33 4.32 -37.38
C HIS A 8 -6.30 3.31 -36.85
N THR A 9 -5.24 3.80 -36.20
CA THR A 9 -4.38 2.98 -35.37
C THR A 9 -5.23 2.36 -34.24
N LYS A 10 -5.33 1.02 -34.24
CA LYS A 10 -6.00 0.25 -33.19
C LYS A 10 -5.37 0.64 -31.85
N ALA A 11 -6.17 1.13 -30.91
CA ALA A 11 -5.70 1.44 -29.56
C ALA A 11 -5.19 0.15 -28.90
N GLU A 12 -3.87 0.04 -28.70
CA GLU A 12 -3.28 -1.05 -27.94
C GLU A 12 -3.76 -0.94 -26.49
N ASN A 13 -4.41 -2.00 -26.01
CA ASN A 13 -4.81 -2.11 -24.61
C ASN A 13 -3.74 -2.89 -23.85
N PHE A 14 -3.33 -2.36 -22.71
CA PHE A 14 -2.39 -2.99 -21.79
C PHE A 14 -3.18 -3.64 -20.66
N ASP A 15 -3.00 -4.94 -20.49
CA ASP A 15 -3.64 -5.69 -19.41
C ASP A 15 -2.81 -5.57 -18.12
N PHE A 16 -3.51 -5.42 -17.00
CA PHE A 16 -2.90 -5.44 -15.68
C PHE A 16 -3.81 -6.12 -14.66
N GLU A 17 -3.22 -6.62 -13.58
CA GLU A 17 -3.93 -7.38 -12.56
C GLU A 17 -3.98 -6.60 -11.24
N ILE A 18 -5.11 -6.68 -10.55
CA ILE A 18 -5.24 -6.24 -9.16
C ILE A 18 -5.64 -7.43 -8.30
N SER A 19 -4.90 -7.66 -7.22
CA SER A 19 -5.17 -8.73 -6.25
C SER A 19 -5.08 -8.24 -4.81
N PHE A 20 -5.70 -8.99 -3.91
CA PHE A 20 -5.46 -8.83 -2.48
C PHE A 20 -4.31 -9.72 -2.04
N LYS A 21 -3.51 -9.23 -1.08
CA LYS A 21 -2.44 -10.00 -0.44
C LYS A 21 -2.61 -9.93 1.07
N GLU A 22 -2.63 -11.07 1.73
CA GLU A 22 -2.79 -11.08 3.18
C GLU A 22 -1.49 -10.69 3.89
N PHE A 23 -1.63 -10.00 5.02
CA PHE A 23 -0.56 -9.85 6.00
C PHE A 23 -1.10 -10.10 7.40
N HIS A 24 -0.26 -10.71 8.23
CA HIS A 24 -0.57 -10.98 9.62
C HIS A 24 0.60 -10.65 10.51
N VAL A 25 0.29 -10.24 11.75
CA VAL A 25 1.28 -10.07 12.82
C VAL A 25 0.70 -10.60 14.13
N THR A 26 1.44 -11.49 14.77
CA THR A 26 1.05 -12.19 16.02
C THR A 26 1.35 -11.38 17.29
N SER A 27 1.94 -10.20 17.18
CA SER A 27 2.39 -9.39 18.32
C SER A 27 1.23 -8.80 19.16
N PRO A 28 1.38 -8.73 20.50
CA PRO A 28 0.34 -8.23 21.41
C PRO A 28 0.20 -6.70 21.44
N LYS A 29 1.22 -5.92 21.05
CA LYS A 29 1.24 -4.45 21.21
C LYS A 29 0.56 -3.71 20.04
N ARG A 30 -0.75 -3.94 19.84
CA ARG A 30 -1.56 -3.40 18.72
C ARG A 30 -2.13 -1.99 18.95
N ALA A 31 -1.49 -1.18 19.79
CA ALA A 31 -1.93 0.18 20.11
C ALA A 31 -1.32 1.25 19.17
N GLY A 32 -1.90 2.45 19.16
CA GLY A 32 -1.38 3.60 18.44
C GLY A 32 -1.29 3.39 16.93
N HIS A 33 -0.07 3.40 16.39
CA HIS A 33 0.25 3.18 14.97
C HIS A 33 0.09 1.70 14.59
N ASN A 34 0.35 0.79 15.52
CA ASN A 34 0.33 -0.65 15.31
C ASN A 34 -1.07 -1.25 15.25
N LYS A 35 -2.11 -0.44 15.46
CA LYS A 35 -3.51 -0.88 15.34
C LYS A 35 -3.87 -1.38 13.94
N ILE A 36 -3.05 -1.08 12.93
CA ILE A 36 -3.21 -1.59 11.56
C ILE A 36 -3.08 -3.12 11.49
N TYR A 37 -2.48 -3.76 12.50
CA TYR A 37 -2.31 -5.21 12.58
C TYR A 37 -3.47 -5.91 13.30
N ASP A 38 -4.38 -5.17 13.93
CA ASP A 38 -5.55 -5.77 14.58
C ASP A 38 -6.61 -6.14 13.53
N SER A 39 -6.78 -7.44 13.27
CA SER A 39 -7.76 -7.97 12.31
C SER A 39 -9.18 -8.13 12.87
N THR A 40 -9.34 -7.95 14.19
CA THR A 40 -10.60 -8.22 14.90
C THR A 40 -11.56 -7.04 14.81
N ARG A 41 -11.07 -5.82 15.10
CA ARG A 41 -11.89 -4.60 15.21
C ARG A 41 -11.86 -3.73 13.97
N SER A 42 -10.78 -3.77 13.20
CA SER A 42 -10.61 -2.96 12.00
C SER A 42 -9.97 -3.76 10.87
N LYS A 43 -10.28 -3.36 9.64
CA LYS A 43 -9.71 -3.96 8.44
C LYS A 43 -8.78 -2.98 7.76
N SER A 44 -7.58 -3.42 7.48
CA SER A 44 -6.52 -2.64 6.87
C SER A 44 -6.44 -2.95 5.38
N PHE A 45 -6.24 -1.93 4.56
CA PHE A 45 -6.07 -2.01 3.12
C PHE A 45 -4.95 -1.08 2.68
N PHE A 46 -3.78 -1.64 2.40
CA PHE A 46 -2.56 -0.94 2.02
C PHE A 46 -2.28 -1.11 0.53
N PHE A 47 -2.20 0.00 -0.18
CA PHE A 47 -2.10 0.04 -1.64
C PHE A 47 -0.62 -0.01 -2.04
N GLU A 48 -0.19 -1.14 -2.61
CA GLU A 48 1.10 -1.30 -3.26
C GLU A 48 0.96 -0.90 -4.74
N LEU A 49 1.56 0.24 -5.07
CA LEU A 49 1.56 0.79 -6.41
C LEU A 49 2.72 0.21 -7.20
N ALA A 50 2.50 -0.01 -8.50
CA ALA A 50 3.57 -0.40 -9.40
C ALA A 50 4.46 0.81 -9.69
N ASP A 51 5.76 0.56 -9.72
CA ASP A 51 6.75 1.55 -10.14
C ASP A 51 6.59 1.80 -11.65
N PRO A 52 6.29 3.04 -12.07
CA PRO A 52 6.23 3.42 -13.49
C PRO A 52 7.50 3.07 -14.29
N GLN A 53 8.66 2.96 -13.61
CA GLN A 53 9.97 2.73 -14.23
C GLN A 53 10.29 1.26 -14.42
N GLN A 54 9.56 0.36 -13.75
CA GLN A 54 9.68 -1.07 -13.94
C GLN A 54 8.88 -1.46 -15.19
N CYS A 55 9.50 -1.29 -16.35
CA CYS A 55 8.98 -1.65 -17.68
C CYS A 55 8.78 -3.18 -17.87
N THR A 56 8.28 -3.88 -16.86
CA THR A 56 7.89 -5.27 -16.97
C THR A 56 6.54 -5.34 -17.67
N ASN A 57 6.35 -6.32 -18.55
CA ASN A 57 5.12 -6.47 -19.33
C ASN A 57 3.90 -6.87 -18.46
N ASN A 58 4.11 -7.16 -17.17
CA ASN A 58 3.07 -7.60 -16.23
C ASN A 58 2.98 -6.65 -15.03
N ILE A 59 2.16 -5.60 -15.14
CA ILE A 59 1.87 -4.71 -14.02
C ILE A 59 0.91 -5.43 -13.06
N GLN A 60 1.38 -5.73 -11.85
CA GLN A 60 0.55 -6.29 -10.79
C GLN A 60 0.41 -5.29 -9.65
N LEU A 61 -0.82 -4.84 -9.40
CA LEU A 61 -1.15 -3.99 -8.26
C LEU A 61 -1.67 -4.86 -7.11
N LYS A 62 -1.25 -4.57 -5.88
CA LYS A 62 -1.61 -5.38 -4.71
C LYS A 62 -2.24 -4.52 -3.63
N ILE A 63 -3.34 -4.99 -3.06
CA ILE A 63 -3.93 -4.43 -1.85
C ILE A 63 -3.63 -5.36 -0.70
N HIS A 64 -2.72 -4.96 0.18
CA HIS A 64 -2.36 -5.72 1.37
C HIS A 64 -3.44 -5.57 2.43
N THR A 65 -3.95 -6.68 2.96
CA THR A 65 -5.02 -6.67 3.96
C THR A 65 -4.79 -7.63 5.11
N ASN A 66 -5.31 -7.27 6.28
CA ASN A 66 -5.38 -8.15 7.45
C ASN A 66 -6.75 -8.86 7.56
N ASP A 67 -7.58 -8.76 6.52
CA ASP A 67 -8.90 -9.40 6.46
C ASP A 67 -8.83 -10.77 5.79
N PHE A 68 -8.73 -11.83 6.61
CA PHE A 68 -8.66 -13.23 6.15
C PHE A 68 -9.91 -13.75 5.43
N HIS A 69 -11.01 -12.99 5.48
CA HIS A 69 -12.22 -13.32 4.74
C HIS A 69 -12.25 -12.67 3.35
N MET A 70 -11.23 -11.88 3.01
CA MET A 70 -11.16 -11.22 1.71
C MET A 70 -10.81 -12.23 0.62
N LYS A 71 -11.55 -12.22 -0.48
CA LYS A 71 -11.25 -13.09 -1.62
C LYS A 71 -9.96 -12.63 -2.28
N LEU A 72 -8.99 -13.52 -2.41
CA LEU A 72 -7.68 -13.22 -3.01
C LEU A 72 -7.67 -13.37 -4.54
N SER A 73 -8.80 -13.74 -5.14
CA SER A 73 -8.93 -13.93 -6.59
C SER A 73 -8.59 -12.63 -7.34
N PRO A 74 -7.56 -12.62 -8.19
CA PRO A 74 -7.22 -11.44 -8.94
C PRO A 74 -8.29 -11.05 -9.97
N ILE A 75 -8.36 -9.76 -10.29
CA ILE A 75 -9.20 -9.25 -11.38
C ILE A 75 -8.31 -8.55 -12.41
N HIS A 76 -8.57 -8.87 -13.68
CA HIS A 76 -7.90 -8.28 -14.83
C HIS A 76 -8.59 -6.98 -15.26
N TYR A 77 -7.78 -5.97 -15.55
CA TYR A 77 -8.22 -4.66 -16.02
C TYR A 77 -7.46 -4.27 -17.28
N LYS A 78 -8.09 -3.42 -18.10
CA LYS A 78 -7.50 -2.86 -19.31
C LYS A 78 -7.12 -1.40 -19.08
N SER A 79 -5.96 -1.03 -19.58
CA SER A 79 -5.46 0.34 -19.64
C SER A 79 -5.21 0.73 -21.08
N THR A 80 -5.54 1.97 -21.44
CA THR A 80 -5.13 2.56 -22.73
C THR A 80 -3.69 3.11 -22.70
N SER A 81 -3.01 3.00 -21.56
CA SER A 81 -1.61 3.44 -21.37
C SER A 81 -0.76 2.33 -20.75
N ARG A 82 0.46 2.18 -21.27
CA ARG A 82 1.50 1.27 -20.75
C ARG A 82 1.96 1.67 -19.35
N ILE A 83 2.08 2.97 -19.10
CA ILE A 83 2.47 3.52 -17.81
C ILE A 83 1.26 4.23 -17.24
N SER A 84 0.64 3.62 -16.24
CA SER A 84 -0.50 4.22 -15.57
C SER A 84 -0.05 5.17 -14.45
N ASN A 85 -0.55 6.41 -14.48
CA ASN A 85 -0.25 7.36 -13.42
C ASN A 85 -0.84 6.89 -12.07
N THR A 86 -0.26 7.37 -10.97
CA THR A 86 -0.64 7.01 -9.60
C THR A 86 -2.14 7.16 -9.32
N LYS A 87 -2.76 8.24 -9.81
CA LYS A 87 -4.19 8.49 -9.64
C LYS A 87 -5.04 7.40 -10.32
N PHE A 88 -4.64 6.95 -11.51
CA PHE A 88 -5.29 5.85 -12.23
C PHE A 88 -5.13 4.53 -11.49
N GLN A 89 -3.92 4.19 -11.04
CA GLN A 89 -3.67 2.97 -10.25
C GLN A 89 -4.56 2.93 -9.00
N ILE A 90 -4.55 4.00 -8.19
CA ILE A 90 -5.41 4.12 -6.99
C ILE A 90 -6.89 3.99 -7.35
N SER A 91 -7.33 4.60 -8.45
CA SER A 91 -8.73 4.56 -8.86
C SER A 91 -9.20 3.13 -9.19
N ASN A 92 -8.36 2.35 -9.88
CA ASN A 92 -8.69 0.97 -10.20
C ASN A 92 -8.60 0.06 -8.97
N MET A 93 -7.60 0.25 -8.11
CA MET A 93 -7.51 -0.48 -6.84
C MET A 93 -8.70 -0.18 -5.92
N LEU A 94 -9.17 1.07 -5.87
CA LEU A 94 -10.38 1.41 -5.12
C LEU A 94 -11.63 0.78 -5.71
N ARG A 95 -11.74 0.72 -7.05
CA ARG A 95 -12.84 0.02 -7.72
C ARG A 95 -12.84 -1.46 -7.33
N HIS A 96 -11.66 -2.09 -7.33
CA HIS A 96 -11.47 -3.47 -6.88
C HIS A 96 -11.91 -3.65 -5.42
N PHE A 97 -11.44 -2.78 -4.51
CA PHE A 97 -11.86 -2.77 -3.11
C PHE A 97 -13.38 -2.66 -2.93
N PHE A 98 -14.03 -1.68 -3.56
CA PHE A 98 -15.46 -1.44 -3.41
C PHE A 98 -16.32 -2.54 -4.02
N SER A 99 -15.85 -3.21 -5.07
CA SER A 99 -16.55 -4.35 -5.66
C SER A 99 -16.65 -5.56 -4.72
N HIS A 100 -15.69 -5.71 -3.81
CA HIS A 100 -15.68 -6.75 -2.78
C HIS A 100 -16.37 -6.33 -1.48
N GLN A 101 -16.77 -5.06 -1.37
CA GLN A 101 -17.28 -4.52 -0.12
C GLN A 101 -18.80 -4.68 0.01
N GLN A 102 -19.22 -5.53 0.94
CA GLN A 102 -20.63 -5.76 1.25
C GLN A 102 -21.19 -4.75 2.27
N VAL A 103 -20.34 -4.12 3.08
CA VAL A 103 -20.82 -3.26 4.18
C VAL A 103 -21.09 -1.82 3.77
N ILE A 104 -20.58 -1.38 2.61
CA ILE A 104 -20.75 -0.01 2.08
C ILE A 104 -21.68 -0.07 0.87
N PRO A 105 -22.94 0.39 0.97
CA PRO A 105 -23.89 0.32 -0.14
C PRO A 105 -23.42 1.11 -1.37
N ARG A 106 -23.66 0.56 -2.58
CA ARG A 106 -23.22 1.16 -3.87
C ARG A 106 -23.55 2.65 -4.00
N ARG A 107 -24.74 3.07 -3.57
CA ARG A 107 -25.18 4.49 -3.62
C ARG A 107 -24.26 5.46 -2.86
N ILE A 108 -23.53 4.98 -1.85
CA ILE A 108 -22.62 5.79 -1.02
C ILE A 108 -21.15 5.58 -1.43
N GLN A 109 -20.84 4.50 -2.15
CA GLN A 109 -19.47 4.21 -2.58
C GLN A 109 -18.89 5.37 -3.40
N GLN A 110 -19.68 6.00 -4.28
CA GLN A 110 -19.21 7.14 -5.08
C GLN A 110 -18.74 8.33 -4.21
N LYS A 111 -19.46 8.63 -3.13
CA LYS A 111 -19.09 9.69 -2.17
C LYS A 111 -17.75 9.38 -1.52
N TYR A 112 -17.56 8.15 -1.04
CA TYR A 112 -16.33 7.76 -0.37
C TYR A 112 -15.17 7.46 -1.31
N PHE A 113 -15.44 7.08 -2.54
CA PHE A 113 -14.43 6.80 -3.56
C PHE A 113 -13.52 8.02 -3.77
N ASN A 114 -14.10 9.18 -4.02
CA ASN A 114 -13.32 10.40 -4.21
C ASN A 114 -12.59 10.83 -2.95
N LEU A 115 -13.24 10.73 -1.78
CA LEU A 115 -12.62 11.07 -0.50
C LEU A 115 -11.39 10.20 -0.20
N ILE A 116 -11.53 8.88 -0.33
CA ILE A 116 -10.45 7.92 -0.05
C ILE A 116 -9.33 8.08 -1.09
N ARG A 117 -9.67 8.28 -2.36
CA ARG A 117 -8.70 8.53 -3.43
C ARG A 117 -7.83 9.75 -3.15
N LEU A 118 -8.43 10.87 -2.76
CA LEU A 118 -7.70 12.09 -2.41
C LEU A 118 -6.80 11.87 -1.20
N LYS A 119 -7.32 11.26 -0.13
CA LYS A 119 -6.53 10.97 1.08
C LYS A 119 -5.35 10.02 0.81
N LEU A 120 -5.48 9.06 -0.11
CA LEU A 120 -4.38 8.19 -0.52
C LEU A 120 -3.33 8.97 -1.32
N LEU A 121 -3.73 9.84 -2.25
CA LEU A 121 -2.80 10.69 -2.99
C LEU A 121 -2.02 11.63 -2.06
N ASP A 122 -2.70 12.29 -1.12
CA ASP A 122 -2.06 13.13 -0.11
C ASP A 122 -1.07 12.32 0.74
N ARG A 123 -1.45 11.07 1.07
CA ARG A 123 -0.60 10.18 1.86
C ARG A 123 0.70 9.83 1.15
N ILE A 124 0.68 9.65 -0.18
CA ILE A 124 1.90 9.42 -0.99
C ILE A 124 2.84 10.62 -0.89
N ILE A 125 2.31 11.84 -1.05
CA ILE A 125 3.09 13.07 -0.98
C ILE A 125 3.74 13.21 0.41
N LEU A 126 2.96 13.00 1.48
CA LEU A 126 3.44 13.08 2.86
C LEU A 126 4.51 12.04 3.17
N ILE A 127 4.31 10.80 2.72
CA ILE A 127 5.28 9.71 2.90
C ILE A 127 6.59 10.04 2.19
N LYS A 128 6.52 10.44 0.92
CA LYS A 128 7.70 10.79 0.12
C LYS A 128 8.46 11.95 0.75
N SER A 129 7.77 13.06 1.03
CA SER A 129 8.37 14.23 1.67
C SER A 129 9.04 13.91 3.00
N ARG A 130 8.42 13.05 3.83
CA ARG A 130 9.03 12.63 5.10
C ARG A 130 10.25 11.75 4.87
N GLY A 131 10.16 10.74 3.99
CA GLY A 131 11.24 9.80 3.71
C GLY A 131 12.49 10.47 3.15
N ASP A 132 12.29 11.40 2.21
CA ASP A 132 13.34 12.16 1.53
C ASP A 132 13.99 13.23 2.44
N SER A 133 13.36 13.54 3.59
CA SER A 133 13.91 14.51 4.53
C SER A 133 15.23 14.01 5.13
N GLN A 134 16.25 14.84 5.04
CA GLN A 134 17.56 14.62 5.66
C GLN A 134 17.67 15.23 7.07
N LEU A 135 16.56 15.72 7.63
CA LEU A 135 16.56 16.21 9.00
C LEU A 135 16.65 15.03 9.97
N ARG A 136 17.62 15.06 10.88
CA ARG A 136 17.75 14.09 11.98
C ARG A 136 16.71 14.35 13.08
N ARG A 137 15.42 14.20 12.74
CA ARG A 137 14.29 14.30 13.66
C ARG A 137 13.56 12.96 13.73
N ASN A 138 13.16 12.56 14.92
CA ASN A 138 12.41 11.31 15.14
C ASN A 138 10.90 11.46 14.93
N THR A 139 10.47 12.32 13.99
CA THR A 139 9.06 12.54 13.70
C THR A 139 8.49 11.39 12.87
N LEU A 140 7.54 10.67 13.46
CA LEU A 140 6.80 9.58 12.81
C LEU A 140 5.67 10.15 11.94
N THR A 141 5.66 9.79 10.65
CA THR A 141 4.53 10.06 9.76
C THR A 141 3.81 8.76 9.47
N LYS A 142 2.52 8.68 9.83
CA LYS A 142 1.70 7.49 9.56
C LYS A 142 1.59 7.24 8.04
N THR A 143 1.67 5.98 7.65
CA THR A 143 1.49 5.53 6.26
C THR A 143 0.02 5.35 5.87
N PHE A 144 -0.88 5.50 6.84
CA PHE A 144 -2.30 5.24 6.71
C PHE A 144 -3.15 6.35 7.35
N PHE A 145 -4.45 6.31 7.08
CA PHE A 145 -5.47 7.09 7.76
C PHE A 145 -6.65 6.20 8.19
N ASN A 146 -7.40 6.67 9.18
CA ASN A 146 -8.61 5.98 9.62
C ASN A 146 -9.79 6.38 8.75
N PHE A 147 -10.64 5.41 8.45
CA PHE A 147 -11.92 5.63 7.81
C PHE A 147 -12.96 4.77 8.51
N SER A 148 -14.12 5.34 8.82
CA SER A 148 -15.21 4.61 9.45
C SER A 148 -16.48 4.79 8.64
N TYR A 149 -17.25 3.72 8.53
CA TYR A 149 -18.61 3.74 7.98
C TYR A 149 -19.53 2.99 8.93
N LYS A 150 -20.42 3.71 9.61
CA LYS A 150 -21.22 3.18 10.72
C LYS A 150 -20.29 2.50 11.75
N ARG A 151 -20.54 1.24 12.10
CA ARG A 151 -19.72 0.43 13.02
C ARG A 151 -18.45 -0.15 12.39
N TYR A 152 -18.27 -0.04 11.07
CA TYR A 152 -17.14 -0.66 10.38
C TYR A 152 -15.95 0.30 10.34
N CYS A 153 -14.80 -0.17 10.83
CA CYS A 153 -13.56 0.59 10.92
C CYS A 153 -12.53 0.07 9.92
N PHE A 154 -11.98 0.99 9.15
CA PHE A 154 -10.99 0.72 8.12
C PHE A 154 -9.72 1.54 8.33
N HIS A 155 -8.59 0.97 7.93
CA HIS A 155 -7.33 1.67 7.77
C HIS A 155 -6.92 1.62 6.31
N PHE A 156 -6.89 2.78 5.65
CA PHE A 156 -6.41 2.89 4.28
C PHE A 156 -5.02 3.50 4.29
N GLY A 157 -4.07 2.90 3.58
CA GLY A 157 -2.70 3.38 3.55
C GLY A 157 -1.96 3.04 2.28
N ILE A 158 -0.74 3.56 2.18
CA ILE A 158 0.20 3.20 1.12
C ILE A 158 1.11 2.11 1.66
N PHE A 159 1.22 1.01 0.92
CA PHE A 159 2.06 -0.10 1.33
C PHE A 159 3.54 0.33 1.30
N LEU A 160 4.19 0.15 2.44
CA LEU A 160 5.64 0.25 2.57
C LEU A 160 6.13 -0.99 3.32
N PRO A 161 6.95 -1.85 2.71
CA PRO A 161 7.44 -3.05 3.37
C PRO A 161 8.43 -2.68 4.49
N CYS A 162 8.41 -3.46 5.57
CA CYS A 162 9.37 -3.34 6.68
C CYS A 162 10.83 -3.33 6.21
N SER A 163 11.16 -4.14 5.21
CA SER A 163 12.50 -4.17 4.59
C SER A 163 13.63 -4.54 5.55
N HIS A 164 13.32 -5.08 6.73
CA HIS A 164 14.31 -5.58 7.69
C HIS A 164 14.58 -7.07 7.44
N PRO A 165 15.81 -7.57 7.66
CA PRO A 165 16.09 -9.00 7.61
C PRO A 165 15.23 -9.78 8.61
N LEU A 166 14.66 -10.91 8.20
CA LEU A 166 13.92 -11.78 9.11
C LEU A 166 14.91 -12.42 10.10
N SER A 167 14.81 -12.06 11.38
CA SER A 167 15.69 -12.58 12.43
C SER A 167 15.19 -13.92 13.00
N HIS A 168 14.81 -14.89 12.17
CA HIS A 168 14.44 -16.24 12.64
C HIS A 168 14.56 -17.27 11.51
N THR A 169 15.79 -17.67 11.18
CA THR A 169 16.04 -19.08 10.90
C THR A 169 17.24 -19.48 11.74
N LEU A 170 17.10 -20.59 12.48
CA LEU A 170 18.18 -21.27 13.22
C LEU A 170 19.27 -21.82 12.27
N THR A 171 19.29 -21.36 11.03
CA THR A 171 20.04 -21.88 9.90
C THR A 171 20.49 -20.72 9.02
N GLY A 172 21.25 -19.75 9.57
CA GLY A 172 22.20 -18.87 8.85
C GLY A 172 21.79 -18.14 7.56
N ASP A 173 20.53 -18.20 7.11
CA ASP A 173 20.12 -17.77 5.77
C ASP A 173 19.57 -16.35 5.82
N VAL A 174 20.44 -15.40 5.50
CA VAL A 174 20.22 -13.94 5.50
C VAL A 174 19.31 -13.48 4.34
N THR A 175 18.65 -14.40 3.63
CA THR A 175 18.05 -14.11 2.32
C THR A 175 16.62 -13.58 2.35
N ASN A 176 15.91 -13.67 3.49
CA ASN A 176 14.50 -13.27 3.55
C ASN A 176 14.28 -11.90 4.20
N ILE A 177 13.60 -11.01 3.46
CA ILE A 177 13.27 -9.65 3.87
C ILE A 177 11.82 -9.59 4.39
N CYS A 178 11.61 -8.90 5.51
CA CYS A 178 10.28 -8.67 6.08
C CYS A 178 9.42 -7.79 5.16
N THR A 179 8.28 -8.35 4.72
CA THR A 179 7.30 -7.65 3.86
C THR A 179 6.08 -7.14 4.62
N VAL A 180 6.10 -7.15 5.96
CA VAL A 180 4.98 -6.63 6.78
C VAL A 180 4.81 -5.13 6.51
N PRO A 181 3.58 -4.61 6.31
CA PRO A 181 3.36 -3.19 6.11
C PRO A 181 3.86 -2.36 7.30
N CYS A 182 4.61 -1.29 7.04
CA CYS A 182 5.02 -0.34 8.06
C CYS A 182 3.88 0.60 8.44
N PRO A 183 3.64 0.88 9.73
CA PRO A 183 2.62 1.82 10.15
C PRO A 183 3.06 3.28 10.03
N TYR A 184 4.37 3.52 9.87
CA TYR A 184 4.97 4.85 9.80
C TYR A 184 6.22 4.88 8.91
N ILE A 185 6.63 6.10 8.56
CA ILE A 185 7.91 6.45 7.96
C ILE A 185 8.51 7.66 8.69
N MET A 186 9.84 7.72 8.76
CA MET A 186 10.64 8.82 9.31
C MET A 186 11.61 9.32 8.22
N SER A 187 12.41 10.33 8.56
CA SER A 187 13.53 10.78 7.71
C SER A 187 14.47 9.64 7.35
N TYR A 188 15.15 9.78 6.21
CA TYR A 188 16.05 8.76 5.64
C TYR A 188 15.34 7.44 5.32
N HIS A 189 14.06 7.51 4.93
CA HIS A 189 13.19 6.36 4.69
C HIS A 189 13.12 5.34 5.83
N ARG A 190 13.51 5.71 7.06
CA ARG A 190 13.49 4.81 8.22
C ARG A 190 12.06 4.43 8.53
N ARG A 191 11.83 3.14 8.70
CA ARG A 191 10.51 2.52 8.89
C ARG A 191 10.70 1.14 9.47
N ALA A 192 9.76 0.65 10.27
CA ALA A 192 9.77 -0.72 10.74
C ALA A 192 8.34 -1.19 10.98
N CYS A 193 8.12 -2.51 10.90
CA CYS A 193 6.93 -3.12 11.47
C CYS A 193 7.06 -3.23 12.99
N ILE A 194 5.99 -3.66 13.65
CA ILE A 194 5.98 -3.86 15.10
C ILE A 194 7.06 -4.82 15.60
N ASP A 195 7.40 -5.86 14.83
CA ASP A 195 8.40 -6.88 15.25
C ASP A 195 9.85 -6.37 15.12
N HIS A 196 10.10 -5.43 14.21
CA HIS A 196 11.43 -4.87 13.96
C HIS A 196 11.62 -3.45 14.53
N HIS A 197 10.63 -2.93 15.25
CA HIS A 197 10.66 -1.56 15.77
C HIS A 197 11.83 -1.34 16.75
N THR A 198 12.14 -2.32 17.59
CA THR A 198 13.26 -2.25 18.55
C THR A 198 14.62 -2.23 17.84
N ALA A 199 14.82 -3.07 16.83
CA ALA A 199 16.05 -3.08 16.03
C ALA A 199 16.30 -1.74 15.33
N ASN A 200 15.24 -1.12 14.79
CA ASN A 200 15.32 0.21 14.14
C ASN A 200 15.67 1.34 15.12
N MET A 201 15.30 1.21 16.41
CA MET A 201 15.68 2.17 17.46
C MET A 201 17.12 1.96 17.94
N LEU A 202 17.60 0.71 18.02
CA LEU A 202 18.94 0.37 18.51
C LEU A 202 20.07 0.64 17.50
N HIS A 203 19.82 0.49 16.19
CA HIS A 203 20.82 0.80 15.17
C HIS A 203 21.22 2.30 15.16
N PHE A 204 20.44 3.17 15.82
CA PHE A 204 20.72 4.60 15.94
C PHE A 204 21.38 4.99 17.26
N SER A 205 21.21 4.26 18.36
CA SER A 205 21.91 4.59 19.62
C SER A 205 23.42 4.37 19.55
N VAL A 206 23.90 3.59 18.57
CA VAL A 206 25.33 3.30 18.37
C VAL A 206 25.99 4.28 17.41
N ILE A 207 25.26 4.85 16.44
CA ILE A 207 25.81 5.77 15.43
C ILE A 207 25.86 7.22 15.94
N ASP A 208 25.11 7.56 16.98
CA ASP A 208 25.15 8.88 17.62
C ASP A 208 26.29 9.00 18.69
N LEU A 209 27.25 8.07 18.72
CA LEU A 209 28.47 8.11 19.56
C LEU A 209 29.78 8.33 18.75
N GLN A 210 29.70 8.70 17.48
CA GLN A 210 30.82 9.12 16.64
C GLN A 210 30.49 10.42 15.89
#